data_AF-A0A1W9TGL9-F1
#
_entry.id   AF-A0A1W9TGL9-F1
#
_cell.length_a   1.000
_cell.length_b   1.000
_cell.length_c   1.000
_cell.angle_alpha   90.00
_cell.angle_beta   90.00
_cell.angle_gamma   90.00
#
_symmetry.space_group_name_H-M   'P 1'
#
loop_
_entity.id
_entity.type
_entity.pdbx_description
1 polymer ?
#
loop_
_entity_poly.entity_id
_entity_poly.type
_entity_poly.pdbx_seq_one_letter_code
_entity_poly.pdbx_strand_id
1 'polypeptide(L)' 'MENSKKTTIDSPSAFINRELSWLSFARRVLALGEDPNLPLLERVKFAGIMGMLFDEFTMKPGI' A
#
# COMPACT_ATOMS: atom_id res chain seq x y z
N MET A 1 8.10 24.25 -22.01
CA MET A 1 7.86 23.03 -22.80
C MET A 1 8.59 21.90 -22.09
N GLU A 2 7.91 21.24 -21.16
CA GLU A 2 8.52 20.25 -20.28
C GLU A 2 8.56 18.89 -20.98
N ASN A 3 9.76 18.33 -21.03
CA ASN A 3 10.12 17.19 -21.87
C ASN A 3 9.43 15.93 -21.31
N SER A 4 8.27 15.57 -21.86
CA SER A 4 7.55 14.34 -21.53
C SER A 4 8.41 13.14 -21.95
N LYS A 5 9.32 12.72 -21.06
CA LYS A 5 10.02 11.43 -21.17
C LYS A 5 8.93 10.37 -21.31
N LYS A 6 8.81 9.83 -22.52
CA LYS A 6 7.85 8.78 -22.84
C LYS A 6 8.31 7.52 -22.11
N THR A 7 7.74 7.25 -20.95
CA THR A 7 8.04 6.05 -20.18
C THR A 7 7.55 4.85 -20.98
N THR A 8 8.48 4.14 -21.60
CA THR A 8 8.19 2.87 -22.30
C THR A 8 8.05 1.77 -21.26
N ILE A 9 7.20 0.77 -21.54
CA ILE A 9 6.85 -0.31 -20.61
C ILE A 9 8.09 -1.13 -20.19
N ASP A 10 9.10 -1.18 -21.07
CA ASP A 10 10.36 -1.89 -20.83
C ASP A 10 11.42 -1.04 -20.10
N SER A 11 11.13 0.23 -19.81
CA SER A 11 12.06 1.10 -19.09
C SER A 11 12.06 0.78 -17.60
N PRO A 12 13.23 0.71 -16.93
CA PRO A 12 13.29 0.65 -15.46
C PRO A 12 12.53 1.78 -14.77
N SER A 13 12.40 2.94 -15.44
CA SER A 13 11.63 4.10 -14.95
C SER A 13 10.11 3.89 -14.97
N ALA A 14 9.61 2.81 -15.58
CA ALA A 14 8.21 2.41 -15.57
C ALA A 14 7.79 1.68 -14.29
N PHE A 15 8.76 1.22 -13.48
CA PHE A 15 8.51 0.43 -12.28
C PHE A 15 8.71 1.27 -11.02
N ILE A 16 7.87 1.01 -10.02
CA ILE A 16 8.00 1.56 -8.67
C ILE A 16 8.58 0.50 -7.73
N ASN A 17 9.27 0.94 -6.68
CA ASN A 17 9.83 0.03 -5.69
C ASN A 17 8.72 -0.82 -5.05
N ARG A 18 8.95 -2.13 -4.95
CA ARG A 18 7.98 -3.11 -4.44
C ARG A 18 7.56 -2.79 -3.00
N GLU A 19 8.50 -2.52 -2.12
CA GLU A 19 8.23 -2.24 -0.71
C GLU A 19 7.46 -0.93 -0.54
N LEU A 20 7.80 0.11 -1.31
CA LEU A 20 7.02 1.36 -1.34
C LEU A 20 5.59 1.15 -1.86
N SER A 21 5.42 0.27 -2.84
CA SER A 21 4.09 -0.11 -3.36
C SER A 21 3.26 -0.82 -2.29
N TRP A 22 3.90 -1.70 -1.54
CA TRP A 22 3.29 -2.44 -0.45
C TRP A 22 2.91 -1.50 0.71
N LEU A 23 3.79 -0.58 1.11
CA LEU A 23 3.48 0.45 2.12
C LEU A 23 2.35 1.38 1.67
N SER A 24 2.33 1.77 0.40
CA SER A 24 1.23 2.55 -0.20
C SER A 24 -0.11 1.82 -0.13
N PHE A 25 -0.10 0.50 -0.31
CA PHE A 25 -1.28 -0.34 -0.13
C PHE A 25 -1.71 -0.39 1.33
N ALA A 26 -0.81 -0.70 2.26
CA ALA A 26 -1.11 -0.74 3.69
C ALA A 26 -1.69 0.60 4.19
N ARG A 27 -1.12 1.74 3.76
CA ARG A 27 -1.65 3.07 4.10
C ARG A 27 -3.10 3.27 3.65
N ARG A 28 -3.51 2.70 2.51
CA ARG A 28 -4.90 2.79 2.04
C ARG A 28 -5.84 1.93 2.87
N VAL A 29 -5.42 0.74 3.29
CA VAL A 29 -6.20 -0.13 4.18
C VAL A 29 -6.37 0.53 5.55
N LEU A 30 -5.32 1.15 6.10
CA LEU A 30 -5.39 1.91 7.35
C LEU A 30 -6.43 3.04 7.25
N ALA A 31 -6.39 3.82 6.17
CA ALA A 31 -7.35 4.91 5.96
C ALA A 31 -8.81 4.42 5.97
N LEU A 32 -9.09 3.22 5.47
CA LEU A 32 -10.43 2.61 5.52
C LEU A 32 -10.81 2.15 6.95
N GLY A 33 -9.84 1.75 7.78
CA GLY A 33 -10.10 1.49 9.20
C GLY A 33 -10.43 2.76 9.99
N GLU A 34 -9.85 3.89 9.59
CA GLU A 34 -10.02 5.18 10.26
C GLU A 34 -11.24 5.99 9.77
N ASP A 35 -11.78 5.70 8.59
CA ASP A 35 -12.88 6.44 7.98
C ASP A 35 -14.19 6.33 8.80
N PRO A 36 -14.66 7.43 9.43
CA PRO A 36 -15.89 7.41 10.23
C PRO A 36 -17.16 7.26 9.38
N ASN A 37 -17.09 7.41 8.06
CA ASN A 37 -18.23 7.23 7.16
C ASN A 37 -18.51 5.76 6.85
N LEU A 38 -17.60 4.84 7.20
CA LEU A 38 -17.80 3.41 7.05
C LEU A 38 -18.51 2.81 8.27
N PRO A 39 -19.40 1.82 8.09
CA PRO A 39 -19.98 1.08 9.21
C PRO A 39 -18.91 0.53 10.15
N LEU A 40 -19.18 0.55 11.46
CA LEU A 40 -18.21 0.14 12.47
C LEU A 40 -17.59 -1.24 12.20
N LEU A 41 -18.41 -2.20 11.74
CA LEU A 41 -17.92 -3.55 11.45
C LEU A 41 -16.97 -3.60 10.25
N GLU A 42 -17.16 -2.75 9.24
CA GLU A 42 -16.25 -2.63 8.10
C GLU A 42 -14.88 -2.11 8.56
N ARG A 43 -14.88 -1.09 9.43
CA ARG A 43 -13.65 -0.54 10.01
C ARG A 43 -12.87 -1.57 10.83
N VAL A 44 -13.57 -2.39 11.62
CA VAL A 44 -12.97 -3.50 12.38
C VAL A 44 -12.35 -4.54 11.45
N LYS A 45 -12.99 -4.87 10.33
CA LYS A 45 -12.39 -5.76 9.32
C LYS A 45 -11.11 -5.17 8.75
N PHE A 46 -11.10 -3.89 8.36
CA PHE A 46 -9.89 -3.22 7.86
C PHE A 46 -8.78 -3.14 8.90
N ALA A 47 -9.11 -2.93 10.18
CA ALA A 47 -8.15 -2.99 11.27
C ALA A 47 -7.51 -4.41 11.41
N GLY A 48 -8.31 -5.47 11.29
CA GLY A 48 -7.80 -6.84 11.26
C GLY A 48 -6.90 -7.13 10.06
N ILE A 49 -7.27 -6.64 8.86
CA ILE A 49 -6.44 -6.74 7.65
C ILE A 49 -5.12 -5.99 7.83
N MET A 50 -5.14 -4.81 8.44
CA MET A 50 -3.92 -4.07 8.77
C MET A 50 -2.99 -4.81 9.73
N GLY A 51 -3.55 -5.52 10.71
CA GLY A 51 -2.77 -6.40 11.59
C GLY A 51 -2.01 -7.48 10.81
N MET A 52 -2.71 -8.19 9.90
CA MET A 52 -2.06 -9.20 9.04
C MET A 52 -0.97 -8.62 8.15
N LEU A 53 -1.18 -7.41 7.59
CA LEU A 53 -0.15 -6.73 6.79
C LEU A 53 1.08 -6.39 7.64
N PHE A 54 0.86 -5.86 8.85
CA PHE A 54 1.96 -5.54 9.76
C PHE A 54 2.77 -6.78 10.15
N ASP A 55 2.10 -7.89 10.45
CA ASP A 55 2.77 -9.15 10.73
C ASP A 55 3.59 -9.62 9.52
N GLU A 56 3.04 -9.52 8.30
CA GLU A 56 3.75 -9.88 7.07
C GLU A 56 4.96 -8.97 6.77
N PHE A 57 4.96 -7.72 7.26
CA PHE A 57 6.09 -6.81 7.13
C PHE A 57 7.19 -7.14 8.12
N THR A 58 6.82 -7.42 9.37
CA THR A 58 7.77 -7.60 10.48
C THR A 58 8.33 -9.02 10.58
N MET A 59 7.61 -10.03 10.11
CA MET A 59 8.00 -11.43 10.21
C MET A 59 8.69 -11.99 8.95
N LYS A 60 8.87 -11.18 7.89
CA LYS A 60 9.67 -11.60 6.74
C LYS A 60 11.13 -11.78 7.17
N PRO A 61 11.75 -12.96 6.98
CA PRO A 61 13.16 -13.14 7.31
C PRO A 61 14.01 -12.31 6.33
N GLY A 62 14.75 -11.33 6.84
CA GLY A 62 15.71 -10.54 6.05
C GLY A 62 15.44 -9.04 5.93
N ILE A 63 14.54 -8.47 6.74
CA ILE A 63 14.71 -7.09 7.25
C ILE A 63 15.51 -7.17 8.56
#